data_AF-A0A4Y2THJ5-F1
#
_entry.id   AF-A0A4Y2THJ5-F1
#
_cell.length_a   1.000
_cell.length_b   1.000
_cell.length_c   1.000
_cell.angle_alpha   90.00
_cell.angle_beta   90.00
_cell.angle_gamma   90.00
#
_symmetry.space_group_name_H-M   'P 1'
#
loop_
_entity.id
_entity.type
_entity.pdbx_description
1 polymer ?
#
loop_
_entity_poly.entity_id
_entity_poly.type
_entity_poly.pdbx_seq_one_letter_code
_entity_poly.pdbx_strand_id
1 'polypeptide(L)'
;MIAIQALRNPVTQASGFNMIYDFQDAGFRYIKYGTPKNLFLLHHVSFEAMPAKYVGYHLVNVNVIGNILVTISRPFLPKFIEHIVSMNVYT
;
A
#
# COMPACT_ATOMS: atom_id res chain seq x y z
N MET A 1 -9.76 -7.07 -7.95
CA MET A 1 -9.01 -6.94 -6.67
C MET A 1 -9.64 -7.84 -5.63
N ILE A 2 -8.84 -8.68 -4.96
CA ILE A 2 -9.32 -9.63 -3.92
C ILE A 2 -9.96 -8.90 -2.73
N ALA A 3 -9.49 -7.70 -2.38
CA ALA A 3 -10.01 -6.90 -1.27
C ALA A 3 -11.49 -6.52 -1.39
N ILE A 4 -12.02 -6.33 -2.61
CA ILE A 4 -13.43 -5.98 -2.83
C ILE A 4 -14.36 -7.13 -2.43
N GLN A 5 -13.92 -8.39 -2.55
CA GLN A 5 -14.73 -9.52 -2.09
C GLN A 5 -14.84 -9.56 -0.57
N ALA A 6 -13.76 -9.19 0.15
CA ALA A 6 -13.78 -9.10 1.61
C ALA A 6 -14.74 -8.02 2.12
N LEU A 7 -14.97 -6.96 1.34
CA LEU A 7 -15.96 -5.91 1.63
C LEU A 7 -17.42 -6.40 1.57
N ARG A 8 -17.70 -7.62 1.09
CA ARG A 8 -19.08 -8.18 1.16
C ARG A 8 -19.46 -8.56 2.59
N ASN A 9 -18.49 -8.69 3.48
CA ASN A 9 -18.71 -9.01 4.88
C ASN A 9 -18.88 -7.70 5.71
N PRO A 10 -20.00 -7.53 6.44
CA PRO A 10 -20.26 -6.31 7.21
C PRO A 10 -19.28 -6.11 8.38
N VAL A 11 -18.74 -7.18 8.96
CA VAL A 11 -17.69 -7.09 9.98
C VAL A 11 -16.43 -6.49 9.40
N THR A 12 -16.05 -6.86 8.17
CA THR A 12 -14.93 -6.25 7.46
C THR A 12 -15.16 -4.77 7.16
N GLN A 13 -16.39 -4.40 6.75
CA GLN A 13 -16.74 -3.00 6.50
C GLN A 13 -16.60 -2.13 7.77
N ALA A 14 -17.05 -2.65 8.92
CA ALA A 14 -16.95 -1.95 10.21
C ALA A 14 -15.51 -1.89 10.75
N SER A 15 -14.78 -3.01 10.64
CA SER A 15 -13.46 -3.18 11.25
C SER A 15 -12.35 -2.56 10.41
N GLY A 16 -12.44 -2.65 9.07
CA GLY A 16 -11.43 -2.18 8.14
C GLY A 16 -10.27 -3.16 7.91
N PHE A 17 -9.25 -2.72 7.18
CA PHE A 17 -8.13 -3.53 6.71
C PHE A 17 -6.79 -3.21 7.42
N ASN A 18 -6.19 -4.30 7.93
CA ASN A 18 -4.77 -4.62 8.09
C ASN A 18 -4.00 -4.86 6.78
N MET A 19 -3.39 -3.88 6.12
CA MET A 19 -2.59 -4.16 4.91
C MET A 19 -1.12 -4.40 5.26
N ILE A 20 -0.56 -5.52 4.81
CA ILE A 20 0.85 -5.88 5.01
C ILE A 20 1.49 -6.14 3.65
N TYR A 21 2.59 -5.44 3.37
CA TYR A 21 3.39 -5.60 2.17
C TYR A 21 4.80 -6.03 2.57
N ASP A 22 5.19 -7.22 2.14
CA ASP A 22 6.53 -7.78 2.36
C ASP A 22 7.43 -7.49 1.15
N PHE A 23 8.57 -6.85 1.42
CA PHE A 23 9.55 -6.44 0.41
C PHE A 23 10.84 -7.28 0.43
N GLN A 24 10.89 -8.38 1.20
CA GLN A 24 12.12 -9.18 1.37
C GLN A 24 12.81 -9.54 0.04
N ASP A 25 12.03 -9.94 -0.97
CA ASP A 25 12.53 -10.32 -2.30
C ASP A 25 12.21 -9.31 -3.42
N ALA A 26 11.94 -8.05 -3.05
CA ALA A 26 11.67 -7.00 -4.01
C ALA A 26 12.97 -6.63 -4.78
N GLY A 27 13.16 -7.21 -5.97
CA GLY A 27 14.29 -6.91 -6.85
C GLY A 27 13.98 -5.89 -7.95
N PHE A 28 15.03 -5.46 -8.68
CA PHE A 28 14.95 -4.52 -9.82
C PHE A 28 13.93 -4.93 -10.89
N ARG A 29 13.66 -6.23 -11.04
CA ARG A 29 12.64 -6.76 -11.97
C ARG A 29 11.24 -6.17 -11.74
N TYR A 30 10.95 -5.70 -10.53
CA TYR A 30 9.65 -5.11 -10.16
C TYR A 30 9.60 -3.59 -10.38
N ILE A 31 10.74 -2.89 -10.42
CA ILE A 31 10.78 -1.41 -10.61
C ILE A 31 10.10 -1.01 -11.91
N LYS A 32 10.28 -1.76 -12.99
CA LYS A 32 9.66 -1.47 -14.29
C LYS A 32 8.13 -1.39 -14.24
N TYR A 33 7.50 -2.00 -13.24
CA TYR A 33 6.06 -1.92 -13.01
C TYR A 33 5.65 -0.81 -12.04
N GLY A 34 6.59 -0.35 -11.19
CA GLY A 34 6.42 0.77 -10.27
C GLY A 34 6.55 2.14 -10.92
N THR A 35 6.01 2.33 -12.12
CA THR A 35 6.00 3.64 -12.79
C THR A 35 5.13 4.62 -12.01
N PRO A 36 5.39 5.93 -12.06
CA PRO A 36 4.58 6.93 -11.35
C PRO A 36 3.08 6.81 -11.68
N LYS A 37 2.72 6.54 -12.95
CA LYS A 37 1.34 6.34 -13.37
C LYS A 37 0.70 5.12 -12.69
N ASN A 38 1.42 4.00 -12.63
CA ASN A 38 0.89 2.79 -11.99
C ASN A 38 0.74 2.97 -10.48
N LEU A 39 1.69 3.64 -9.84
CA LEU A 39 1.63 3.95 -8.41
C LEU A 39 0.48 4.91 -8.11
N PHE A 40 0.29 5.95 -8.92
CA PHE A 40 -0.88 6.84 -8.82
C PHE A 40 -2.20 6.04 -8.91
N LEU A 41 -2.33 5.19 -9.93
CA LEU A 41 -3.55 4.38 -10.11
C LEU A 41 -3.76 3.41 -8.95
N LEU A 42 -2.70 2.81 -8.41
CA LEU A 42 -2.78 1.95 -7.24
C LEU A 42 -3.33 2.71 -6.03
N HIS A 43 -2.81 3.90 -5.75
CA HIS A 43 -3.24 4.73 -4.62
C HIS A 43 -4.64 5.28 -4.81
N HIS A 44 -4.97 5.77 -6.01
CA HIS A 44 -6.31 6.26 -6.35
C HIS A 44 -7.37 5.16 -6.17
N VAL A 45 -7.12 3.96 -6.71
CA VAL A 45 -8.06 2.83 -6.52
C VAL A 45 -8.16 2.43 -5.05
N SER A 46 -7.05 2.42 -4.33
CA SER A 46 -7.03 2.02 -2.91
C SER A 46 -7.80 3.00 -2.03
N PHE A 47 -7.50 4.30 -2.13
CA PHE A 47 -7.93 5.28 -1.13
C PHE A 47 -9.10 6.16 -1.55
N GLU A 48 -9.35 6.32 -2.85
CA GLU A 48 -10.41 7.21 -3.36
C GLU A 48 -11.57 6.44 -3.99
N ALA A 49 -11.30 5.35 -4.72
CA ALA A 49 -12.33 4.61 -5.43
C ALA A 49 -12.94 3.44 -4.63
N MET A 50 -12.14 2.76 -3.79
CA MET A 50 -12.61 1.60 -3.03
C MET A 50 -13.29 2.06 -1.73
N PRO A 51 -14.51 1.55 -1.40
CA PRO A 51 -15.20 1.88 -0.15
C PRO A 51 -14.63 1.06 1.02
N ALA A 52 -13.32 1.19 1.26
CA ALA A 52 -12.60 0.47 2.28
C ALA A 52 -12.12 1.40 3.39
N LYS A 53 -12.26 0.93 4.63
CA LYS A 53 -11.62 1.54 5.80
C LYS A 53 -10.23 0.92 5.97
N TYR A 54 -9.20 1.74 6.05
CA TYR A 54 -7.84 1.31 6.33
C TYR A 54 -7.48 1.62 7.77
N VAL A 55 -6.98 0.63 8.50
CA VAL A 55 -6.58 0.76 9.90
C VAL A 55 -5.07 0.77 10.04
N GLY A 56 -4.38 0.01 9.20
CA GLY A 56 -2.92 -0.09 9.21
C GLY A 56 -2.36 -0.39 7.83
N TYR A 57 -1.20 0.20 7.54
CA TYR A 57 -0.46 0.00 6.30
C TYR A 57 1.00 -0.32 6.62
N HIS A 58 1.35 -1.60 6.59
CA HIS A 58 2.62 -2.09 7.10
C HIS A 58 3.52 -2.49 5.94
N LEU A 59 4.66 -1.81 5.82
CA LEU A 59 5.73 -2.15 4.88
C LEU A 59 6.81 -2.87 5.68
N VAL A 60 6.98 -4.17 5.47
CA VAL A 60 7.94 -5.02 6.19
C VAL A 60 9.06 -5.47 5.26
N ASN A 61 10.23 -5.75 5.84
CA ASN A 61 11.43 -6.17 5.11
C ASN A 61 11.82 -5.21 3.99
N VAL A 62 11.69 -3.89 4.23
CA VAL A 62 11.90 -2.90 3.17
C VAL A 62 13.37 -2.80 2.80
N ASN A 63 13.67 -3.16 1.55
CA ASN A 63 14.98 -3.02 0.94
C ASN A 63 15.08 -1.73 0.08
N VAL A 64 16.21 -1.55 -0.60
CA VAL A 64 16.46 -0.37 -1.46
C VAL A 64 15.36 -0.16 -2.52
N ILE A 65 14.86 -1.24 -3.12
CA ILE A 65 13.83 -1.18 -4.15
C ILE A 65 12.50 -0.69 -3.54
N GLY A 66 12.11 -1.25 -2.39
CA GLY A 66 10.93 -0.80 -1.66
C GLY A 66 11.01 0.68 -1.26
N ASN A 67 12.18 1.13 -0.79
CA ASN A 67 12.42 2.55 -0.47
C ASN A 67 12.21 3.47 -1.68
N ILE A 68 12.71 3.08 -2.86
CA ILE A 68 12.50 3.84 -4.10
C ILE A 68 11.00 3.93 -4.44
N LEU A 69 10.29 2.80 -4.40
CA LEU A 69 8.86 2.76 -4.73
C LEU A 69 8.00 3.57 -3.76
N VAL A 70 8.31 3.53 -2.46
CA VAL A 70 7.66 4.36 -1.44
C VAL A 70 7.92 5.84 -1.71
N THR A 71 9.16 6.21 -2.03
CA THR A 71 9.54 7.60 -2.32
C THR A 71 8.79 8.16 -3.52
N ILE A 72 8.69 7.39 -4.61
CA ILE A 72 7.91 7.79 -5.80
C ILE A 72 6.41 7.84 -5.51
N SER A 73 5.93 7.00 -4.59
CA SER A 73 4.52 6.93 -4.19
C SER A 73 4.06 8.10 -3.32
N ARG A 74 4.94 8.65 -2.48
CA ARG A 74 4.59 9.68 -1.48
C ARG A 74 3.72 10.83 -2.00
N PRO A 75 3.97 11.43 -3.18
CA PRO A 75 3.15 12.54 -3.68
C PRO A 75 1.69 12.17 -3.97
N PHE A 76 1.38 10.89 -4.14
CA PHE A 76 0.04 10.39 -4.46
C PHE A 76 -0.69 9.83 -3.23
N LEU A 77 -0.04 9.78 -2.07
CA LEU A 77 -0.65 9.28 -0.85
C LEU A 77 -1.52 10.36 -0.20
N PRO A 78 -2.74 10.02 0.22
CA PRO A 78 -3.54 10.95 1.01
C PRO A 78 -2.94 11.12 2.40
N LYS A 79 -3.09 12.33 2.98
CA LYS A 79 -2.45 12.71 4.25
C LYS A 79 -2.70 11.76 5.41
N PHE A 80 -3.89 11.15 5.49
CA PHE A 80 -4.23 10.25 6.60
C PHE A 80 -3.33 9.00 6.65
N ILE A 81 -2.70 8.63 5.53
CA ILE A 81 -1.80 7.48 5.46
C ILE A 81 -0.60 7.65 6.37
N GLU A 82 -0.12 8.88 6.56
CA GLU A 82 1.00 9.18 7.46
C GLU A 82 0.75 8.74 8.91
N HIS A 83 -0.51 8.64 9.33
CA HIS A 83 -0.89 8.21 10.68
C HIS A 83 -1.04 6.70 10.84
N ILE A 84 -1.21 5.96 9.75
CA ILE A 84 -1.48 4.52 9.77
C ILE A 84 -0.38 3.69 9.11
N VAL A 85 0.62 4.34 8.49
CA VAL A 85 1.74 3.67 7.84
C VAL A 85 2.83 3.35 8.86
N SER A 86 3.33 2.12 8.83
CA SER A 86 4.54 1.72 9.56
C SER A 86 5.52 1.08 8.60
N MET A 87 6.81 1.42 8.72
CA MET A 87 7.84 0.98 7.79
C MET A 87 9.05 0.44 8.56
N ASN A 88 9.31 -0.87 8.41
CA ASN A 88 10.48 -1.52 8.99
C ASN A 88 11.54 -1.69 7.91
N VAL A 89 12.61 -0.89 8.01
CA VAL A 89 13.75 -0.91 7.11
C VAL A 89 14.83 -1.83 7.69
N TYR A 90 15.30 -2.79 6.91
CA TYR A 90 16.53 -3.53 7.22
C TYR A 90 17.64 -2.93 6.37
N THR A 91 18.65 -2.35 7.02
CA THR A 91 19.94 -1.96 6.42
C THR A 91 20.82 -3.17 6.20
#